data_AF-A0A085FYU9-F1
#
_entry.id   AF-A0A085FYU9-F1
#
_cell.length_a   1.000
_cell.length_b   1.000
_cell.length_c   1.000
_cell.angle_alpha   90.00
_cell.angle_beta   90.00
_cell.angle_gamma   90.00
#
_symmetry.space_group_name_H-M   'P 1'
#
loop_
_entity.id
_entity.type
_entity.pdbx_description
1 polymer ?
#
loop_
_entity_poly.entity_id
_entity_poly.type
_entity_poly.pdbx_seq_one_letter_code
_entity_poly.pdbx_strand_id
1 'polypeptide(L)' 'MKRYTVILGDHCGYADYRVIAQNRTGAVDLAMNQHYELDTPQESAQRVSSRSHQAKALFVYAGWPARASQ' A
#
# COMPACT_ATOMS: atom_id res chain seq x y z
N MET A 1 -15.96 0.26 10.94
CA MET A 1 -14.79 0.58 10.09
C MET A 1 -13.66 1.10 10.98
N LYS A 2 -12.40 0.87 10.62
CA LYS A 2 -11.21 1.27 11.39
C LYS A 2 -10.21 1.95 10.46
N ARG A 3 -9.38 2.83 11.03
CA ARG A 3 -8.25 3.46 10.33
C ARG A 3 -7.09 2.49 10.28
N TYR A 4 -6.45 2.36 9.14
CA TYR A 4 -5.25 1.58 8.96
C TYR A 4 -4.17 2.41 8.31
N THR A 5 -2.94 2.14 8.70
CA THR A 5 -1.77 2.54 7.93
C THR A 5 -1.14 1.28 7.36
N VAL A 6 -0.94 1.27 6.06
CA VAL A 6 -0.38 0.16 5.29
C VAL A 6 0.91 0.65 4.65
N ILE A 7 2.02 -0.01 4.94
CA ILE A 7 3.29 0.23 4.26
C ILE A 7 3.40 -0.83 3.17
N LEU A 8 3.38 -0.39 1.93
CA LEU A 8 3.62 -1.22 0.76
C LEU A 8 5.08 -1.08 0.34
N GLY A 9 5.68 -2.17 -0.13
CA GLY A 9 7.01 -2.15 -0.73
C GLY A 9 7.07 -2.96 -2.02
N ASP A 10 7.83 -2.45 -2.98
CA ASP A 10 8.10 -3.05 -4.28
C ASP A 10 9.56 -2.77 -4.72
N HIS A 11 9.86 -2.96 -6.01
CA HIS A 11 11.18 -2.72 -6.56
C HIS A 11 11.64 -1.24 -6.51
N CYS A 12 10.73 -0.27 -6.40
CA CYS A 12 11.03 1.15 -6.33
C CYS A 12 11.28 1.64 -4.90
N GLY A 13 10.92 0.84 -3.89
CA GLY A 13 11.10 1.18 -2.48
C GLY A 13 9.85 0.90 -1.67
N TYR A 14 9.47 1.85 -0.81
CA TYR A 14 8.30 1.73 0.05
C TYR A 14 7.45 3.00 0.04
N ALA A 15 6.15 2.84 0.26
CA ALA A 15 5.19 3.93 0.35
C ALA A 15 4.16 3.65 1.46
N ASP A 16 3.75 4.70 2.17
CA ASP A 16 2.74 4.63 3.23
C ASP A 16 1.35 5.06 2.75
N TYR A 17 0.35 4.25 3.07
CA TYR A 17 -1.05 4.47 2.71
C TYR A 17 -1.90 4.54 3.98
N ARG A 18 -2.76 5.56 4.07
CA ARG A 18 -3.71 5.74 5.17
C ARG A 18 -5.12 5.53 4.65
N VAL A 19 -5.75 4.42 5.04
CA VAL A 19 -7.05 4.01 4.53
C VAL A 19 -8.05 3.72 5.66
N ILE A 20 -9.34 3.79 5.35
CA ILE A 20 -10.42 3.38 6.25
C ILE A 20 -11.01 2.08 5.69
N ALA A 21 -10.95 1.00 6.47
CA ALA A 21 -11.41 -0.32 6.04
C ALA A 21 -12.15 -1.06 7.16
N GLN A 22 -12.87 -2.12 6.81
CA GLN A 22 -13.55 -2.96 7.81
C GLN A 22 -12.56 -3.83 8.60
N ASN A 23 -11.56 -4.39 7.91
CA ASN A 23 -10.57 -5.32 8.44
C ASN A 23 -9.19 -5.05 7.79
N ARG A 24 -8.16 -5.80 8.21
CA ARG A 24 -6.79 -5.66 7.71
C ARG A 24 -6.69 -5.97 6.21
N THR A 25 -7.35 -7.03 5.75
CA THR A 25 -7.32 -7.44 4.34
C THR A 25 -7.85 -6.33 3.44
N GLY A 26 -9.03 -5.79 3.73
CA GLY A 26 -9.59 -4.68 2.95
C GLY A 26 -8.77 -3.40 3.03
N ALA A 27 -7.98 -3.19 4.09
CA ALA A 27 -7.03 -2.07 4.13
C ALA A 27 -5.89 -2.27 3.14
N VAL A 28 -5.34 -3.49 3.06
CA VAL A 28 -4.31 -3.81 2.07
C VAL A 28 -4.85 -3.67 0.66
N ASP A 29 -6.05 -4.18 0.38
CA ASP A 29 -6.65 -4.10 -0.95
C ASP A 29 -6.85 -2.64 -1.40
N LEU A 30 -7.37 -1.78 -0.51
CA LEU A 30 -7.51 -0.35 -0.79
C LEU A 30 -6.16 0.34 -1.01
N ALA A 31 -5.14 0.02 -0.20
CA ALA A 31 -3.80 0.57 -0.36
C ALA A 31 -3.16 0.12 -1.68
N MET A 32 -3.32 -1.16 -2.07
CA MET A 32 -2.83 -1.68 -3.35
C MET A 32 -3.50 -0.96 -4.52
N ASN A 33 -4.82 -0.79 -4.47
CA ASN A 33 -5.55 -0.07 -5.51
C ASN A 33 -5.05 1.37 -5.66
N GLN A 34 -4.80 2.08 -4.55
CA GLN A 34 -4.23 3.44 -4.59
C GLN A 34 -2.78 3.44 -5.11
N HIS A 35 -1.97 2.44 -4.75
CA HIS A 35 -0.58 2.33 -5.19
C HIS A 35 -0.45 2.16 -6.71
N TYR A 36 -1.42 1.50 -7.34
CA TYR A 36 -1.42 1.23 -8.77
C TYR A 36 -2.34 2.16 -9.59
N GLU A 37 -3.11 3.04 -8.95
CA GLU A 37 -4.12 3.87 -9.63
C GLU A 37 -3.53 4.74 -10.74
N LEU A 38 -2.28 5.17 -10.57
CA LEU A 38 -1.56 6.06 -11.48
C LEU A 38 -0.46 5.35 -12.28
N ASP A 39 -0.43 4.01 -12.26
CA ASP A 39 0.54 3.26 -13.06
C ASP A 39 0.36 3.58 -14.55
N THR A 40 1.47 3.89 -15.20
CA THR A 40 1.53 3.94 -16.67
C THR A 40 1.35 2.52 -17.26
N PRO A 41 0.97 2.40 -18.54
CA PRO A 41 0.88 1.10 -19.21
C PRO A 41 2.18 0.28 -19.11
N GLN A 42 3.33 0.96 -19.14
CA GLN A 42 4.65 0.35 -19.00
C GLN A 42 4.84 -0.24 -17.60
N GLU A 43 4.53 0.52 -16.54
CA GLU A 43 4.64 0.05 -15.16
C GLU A 43 3.69 -1.13 -14.90
N SER A 44 2.45 -1.03 -15.36
CA SER A 44 1.48 -2.13 -15.29
C SER A 44 2.02 -3.42 -15.95
N ALA A 45 2.62 -3.32 -17.14
CA ALA A 45 3.21 -4.48 -17.83
C ALA A 45 4.39 -5.09 -17.05
N GLN A 46 5.21 -4.26 -16.40
CA GLN A 46 6.31 -4.73 -15.55
C GLN A 46 5.80 -5.47 -14.30
N ARG A 47 4.70 -5.03 -13.68
CA ARG A 47 4.12 -5.72 -12.51
C ARG A 47 3.52 -7.08 -12.84
N VAL A 48 2.91 -7.22 -14.02
CA VAL A 48 2.38 -8.52 -14.48
C VAL A 48 3.51 -9.51 -14.74
N SER A 49 4.62 -9.04 -15.30
CA SER A 49 5.76 -9.87 -15.70
C SER A 49 6.75 -10.18 -14.58
N SER A 50 6.82 -9.36 -13.53
CA SER A 50 7.82 -9.51 -12.46
C SER A 50 7.24 -9.37 -11.05
N ARG A 51 7.43 -10.43 -10.26
CA ARG A 51 6.99 -10.47 -8.85
C ARG A 51 7.71 -9.46 -7.95
N SER A 52 8.90 -8.97 -8.33
CA SER A 52 9.58 -7.91 -7.57
C SER A 52 8.94 -6.54 -7.77
N HIS A 53 8.25 -6.33 -8.89
CA HIS A 53 7.55 -5.08 -9.19
C HIS A 53 6.13 -5.06 -8.59
N GLN A 54 5.63 -6.21 -8.13
CA GLN A 54 4.37 -6.28 -7.40
C GLN A 54 4.58 -5.79 -5.96
N ALA A 55 3.84 -4.75 -5.59
CA ALA A 55 3.83 -4.27 -4.22
C ALA A 55 3.31 -5.33 -3.26
N LYS A 56 3.90 -5.36 -2.06
CA LYS A 56 3.53 -6.25 -0.96
C LYS A 56 3.37 -5.44 0.30
N ALA A 57 2.36 -5.78 1.10
CA ALA A 57 2.22 -5.21 2.42
C ALA A 57 3.37 -5.69 3.31
N LEU A 58 4.25 -4.77 3.69
CA LEU A 58 5.33 -5.02 4.64
C LEU A 58 4.82 -4.85 6.08
N PHE A 59 3.98 -3.83 6.31
CA PHE A 59 3.38 -3.56 7.61
C PHE A 59 1.93 -3.09 7.47
N VAL A 60 1.07 -3.58 8.36
CA VAL A 60 -0.33 -3.16 8.47
C VAL A 60 -0.66 -2.96 9.94
N TYR A 61 -0.92 -1.73 10.35
CA TYR A 61 -1.35 -1.43 11.72
C TYR A 61 -2.64 -0.64 11.74
N ALA A 62 -3.43 -0.91 12.79
CA ALA A 62 -4.69 -0.22 13.04
C ALA A 62 -4.38 1.05 13.84
N GLY A 63 -4.74 2.21 13.29
CA GLY A 63 -4.40 3.52 13.83
C GLY A 63 -3.50 4.33 12.90
N TRP A 64 -3.40 5.62 13.20
CA TRP A 64 -2.33 6.46 12.67
C TRP A 64 -1.18 6.43 13.67
N PRO A 65 0.07 6.52 13.21
CA PRO A 65 1.14 6.76 14.16
C PRO A 65 0.79 8.10 14.81
N ALA A 66 0.72 8.15 16.14
CA ALA A 66 0.73 9.43 16.81
C ALA A 66 1.92 10.17 16.23
N ARG A 67 1.70 11.33 15.60
CA ARG A 67 2.82 12.14 15.10
C ARG A 67 3.89 12.16 16.19
N ALA A 68 5.15 11.94 15.82
CA ALA A 68 6.21 12.61 16.54
C ALA A 68 5.96 14.11 16.30
N SER A 69 5.16 14.70 17.18
CA SER A 69 5.02 16.15 17.27
C SER A 69 6.39 16.66 17.71
N GLN A 70 7.16 17.18 16.78
CA GLN A 70 8.23 18.13 17.05
C GLN A 70 7.90 19.40 16.28
#